data_AF-A0A099JQI9-F1
#
_entry.id   AF-A0A099JQI9-F1
#
_cell.length_a   1.000
_cell.length_b   1.000
_cell.length_c   1.000
_cell.angle_alpha   90.00
_cell.angle_beta   90.00
_cell.angle_gamma   90.00
#
_symmetry.space_group_name_H-M   'P 1'
#
loop_
_entity.id
_entity.type
_entity.pdbx_description
1 polymer ?
#
loop_
_entity_poly.entity_id
_entity_poly.type
_entity_poly.pdbx_seq_one_letter_code
_entity_poly.pdbx_strand_id
1 'polypeptide(L)'
;MTRRRVALTVAGLALVISVTPGLTEATWADSEHGSSVTMTALTIPAPFFDTCTASSVLVSLSLTPRVVVTWHYPSGMYDGTNARYYNSDSGILGLTPISLGSGVTTTGPVSGTYTSTFQGNLLSGLLGGSADVGISTTHSSGWTSLISSGHATFPLLVGAGTCTITNN
;
A
#
# COMPACT_ATOMS: atom_id res chain seq x y z
N MET A 1 -52.27 -63.64 -55.67
CA MET A 1 -52.84 -64.46 -54.57
C MET A 1 -51.99 -64.15 -53.34
N THR A 2 -52.45 -63.65 -52.19
CA THR A 2 -53.78 -63.56 -51.56
C THR A 2 -53.71 -62.44 -50.51
N ARG A 3 -54.80 -61.70 -50.32
CA ARG A 3 -54.96 -60.60 -49.33
C ARG A 3 -54.86 -61.11 -47.89
N ARG A 4 -54.44 -60.24 -46.96
CA ARG A 4 -55.13 -60.00 -45.67
C ARG A 4 -54.62 -58.73 -44.98
N ARG A 5 -55.55 -57.78 -44.76
CA ARG A 5 -55.44 -56.65 -43.81
C ARG A 5 -56.12 -57.08 -42.51
N VAL A 6 -55.53 -56.82 -41.35
CA VAL A 6 -56.17 -56.69 -40.01
C VAL A 6 -55.17 -55.88 -39.15
N ALA A 7 -55.37 -54.58 -38.91
CA ALA A 7 -56.22 -53.89 -37.93
C ALA A 7 -55.58 -53.72 -36.52
N LEU A 8 -55.37 -52.44 -36.19
CA LEU A 8 -55.28 -51.73 -34.90
C LEU A 8 -55.12 -52.53 -33.59
N THR A 9 -54.17 -52.07 -32.77
CA THR A 9 -54.45 -51.77 -31.36
C THR A 9 -53.52 -50.68 -30.81
N VAL A 10 -54.15 -49.58 -30.37
CA VAL A 10 -53.56 -48.50 -29.57
C VAL A 10 -53.46 -48.99 -28.14
N ALA A 11 -52.28 -48.88 -27.53
CA ALA A 11 -52.13 -48.90 -26.07
C ALA A 11 -50.99 -47.94 -25.70
N GLY A 12 -51.38 -46.74 -25.25
CA GLY A 12 -50.47 -45.75 -24.73
C GLY A 12 -49.77 -46.25 -23.46
N LEU A 13 -48.47 -46.05 -23.40
CA LEU A 13 -47.71 -46.13 -22.17
C LEU A 13 -47.01 -44.78 -22.01
N ALA A 14 -47.60 -43.91 -21.20
CA ALA A 14 -46.95 -42.68 -20.75
C ALA A 14 -45.76 -43.07 -19.87
N LEU A 15 -44.55 -43.04 -20.44
CA LEU A 15 -43.32 -43.30 -19.73
C LEU A 15 -42.95 -42.05 -18.94
N VAL A 16 -43.36 -41.99 -17.67
CA VAL A 16 -42.86 -40.99 -16.71
C VAL A 16 -41.45 -41.42 -16.32
N ILE A 17 -40.44 -40.86 -16.97
CA ILE A 17 -39.03 -41.07 -16.60
C ILE A 17 -38.75 -40.17 -15.39
N SER A 18 -38.81 -40.75 -14.20
CA SER A 18 -38.33 -40.13 -12.97
C SER A 18 -36.80 -40.12 -13.00
N VAL A 19 -36.18 -39.08 -13.57
CA VAL A 19 -34.73 -38.88 -13.48
C VAL A 19 -34.43 -38.38 -12.07
N THR A 20 -34.03 -39.28 -11.17
CA THR A 20 -33.41 -38.88 -9.91
C THR A 20 -32.03 -38.28 -10.23
N PRO A 21 -31.72 -37.05 -9.79
CA PRO A 21 -30.39 -36.49 -9.97
C PRO A 21 -29.38 -37.41 -9.28
N GLY A 22 -28.49 -38.01 -10.07
CA GLY A 22 -27.34 -38.73 -9.53
C GLY A 22 -26.45 -37.73 -8.82
N LEU A 23 -26.11 -38.00 -7.56
CA LEU A 23 -25.06 -37.27 -6.87
C LEU A 23 -23.77 -37.46 -7.67
N THR A 24 -23.34 -36.42 -8.40
CA THR A 24 -22.01 -36.40 -8.97
C THR A 24 -21.05 -36.03 -7.84
N GLU A 25 -20.37 -37.01 -7.27
CA GLU A 25 -19.18 -36.72 -6.46
C GLU A 25 -18.10 -36.23 -7.41
N ALA A 26 -18.01 -34.91 -7.55
CA ALA A 26 -16.81 -34.28 -8.10
C ALA A 26 -15.70 -34.49 -7.06
N THR A 27 -14.99 -35.61 -7.16
CA THR A 27 -13.76 -35.82 -6.41
C THR A 27 -12.62 -35.18 -7.18
N TRP A 28 -11.89 -34.28 -6.53
CA TRP A 28 -10.62 -33.75 -7.05
C TRP A 28 -9.60 -34.88 -6.89
N ALA A 29 -9.41 -35.67 -7.95
CA ALA A 29 -8.62 -36.89 -7.91
C ALA A 29 -7.10 -36.65 -8.03
N ASP A 30 -6.69 -35.44 -8.38
CA ASP A 30 -5.31 -35.06 -8.57
C ASP A 30 -4.88 -33.97 -7.59
N SER A 31 -4.13 -34.38 -6.58
CA SER A 31 -3.33 -33.45 -5.82
C SER A 31 -2.06 -33.13 -6.61
N GLU A 32 -2.11 -32.15 -7.51
CA GLU A 32 -0.89 -31.59 -8.10
C GLU A 32 -0.13 -30.79 -7.04
N HIS A 33 0.87 -31.41 -6.41
CA HIS A 33 1.77 -30.72 -5.50
C HIS A 33 3.11 -30.48 -6.19
N GLY A 34 3.50 -29.21 -6.32
CA GLY A 34 4.88 -28.85 -6.64
C GLY A 34 5.79 -29.27 -5.49
N SER A 35 6.45 -30.42 -5.60
CA SER A 35 7.29 -30.99 -4.54
C SER A 35 8.62 -30.27 -4.33
N SER A 36 8.95 -29.30 -5.19
CA SER A 36 10.29 -28.67 -5.21
C SER A 36 10.27 -27.31 -5.91
N VAL A 37 9.29 -26.46 -5.60
CA VAL A 37 9.31 -25.06 -6.01
C VAL A 37 9.82 -24.20 -4.85
N THR A 38 11.01 -23.63 -5.01
CA THR A 38 11.48 -22.60 -4.08
C THR A 38 10.74 -21.29 -4.39
N MET A 39 9.74 -20.96 -3.58
CA MET A 39 9.10 -19.65 -3.63
C MET A 39 9.89 -18.70 -2.74
N THR A 40 10.62 -17.75 -3.34
CA THR A 40 11.23 -16.65 -2.60
C THR A 40 10.25 -15.49 -2.51
N ALA A 41 9.89 -15.11 -1.29
CA ALA A 41 9.12 -13.90 -1.08
C ALA A 41 9.97 -12.68 -1.45
N LEU A 42 9.43 -11.80 -2.30
CA LEU A 42 10.04 -10.52 -2.59
C LEU A 42 9.84 -9.60 -1.39
N THR A 43 10.93 -9.24 -0.71
CA THR A 43 10.91 -8.23 0.36
C THR A 43 11.38 -6.89 -0.21
N ILE A 44 10.53 -5.87 -0.10
CA ILE A 44 10.88 -4.50 -0.50
C ILE A 44 11.28 -3.75 0.77
N PRO A 45 12.56 -3.38 0.94
CA PRO A 45 13.01 -2.67 2.12
C PRO A 45 12.37 -1.28 2.19
N ALA A 46 11.94 -0.88 3.38
CA ALA A 46 11.54 0.50 3.64
C ALA A 46 12.79 1.41 3.63
N PRO A 47 12.63 2.70 3.30
CA PRO A 47 13.68 3.68 3.54
C PRO A 47 13.99 3.77 5.04
N PHE A 48 15.22 4.01 5.42
CA PHE A 48 15.62 4.20 6.81
C PHE A 48 15.81 5.68 7.11
N PHE A 49 15.15 6.19 8.15
CA PHE A 49 15.32 7.57 8.61
C PHE A 49 16.54 7.66 9.51
N ASP A 50 17.49 8.49 9.13
CA ASP A 50 18.70 8.79 9.90
C ASP A 50 18.43 9.89 10.93
N THR A 51 17.74 10.94 10.50
CA THR A 51 17.39 12.08 11.36
C THR A 51 15.98 12.57 11.04
N CYS A 52 15.32 13.13 12.04
CA CYS A 52 14.06 13.85 11.87
C CYS A 52 14.07 15.09 12.76
N THR A 53 13.75 16.24 12.19
CA THR A 53 13.67 17.51 12.90
C THR A 53 12.35 18.19 12.60
N ALA A 54 11.69 18.69 13.65
CA ALA A 54 10.45 19.44 13.56
C ALA A 54 10.70 20.90 13.96
N SER A 55 10.05 21.83 13.29
CA SER A 55 10.15 23.25 13.60
C SER A 55 8.92 24.02 13.14
N SER A 56 8.64 25.13 13.81
CA SER A 56 7.73 26.16 13.32
C SER A 56 8.58 27.31 12.78
N VAL A 57 8.42 27.65 11.50
CA VAL A 57 9.21 28.70 10.83
C VAL A 57 8.31 29.76 10.21
N LEU A 58 8.78 31.00 10.14
CA LEU A 58 8.07 32.05 9.41
C LEU A 58 8.37 31.97 7.92
N VAL A 59 7.33 31.77 7.12
CA VAL A 59 7.40 31.72 5.65
C VAL A 59 6.36 32.69 5.11
N SER A 60 6.81 33.73 4.41
CA SER A 60 5.93 34.77 3.86
C SER A 60 4.95 35.36 4.88
N LEU A 61 5.44 35.66 6.09
CA LEU A 61 4.68 36.18 7.24
C LEU A 61 3.65 35.21 7.84
N SER A 62 3.61 33.95 7.40
CA SER A 62 2.80 32.88 8.01
C SER A 62 3.67 31.93 8.81
N LEU A 63 3.23 31.60 10.03
CA LEU A 63 3.90 30.58 10.85
C LEU A 63 3.56 29.20 10.28
N THR A 64 4.56 28.53 9.73
CA THR A 64 4.41 27.28 8.98
C THR A 64 5.18 26.15 9.65
N PRO A 65 4.51 25.05 10.02
CA PRO A 65 5.18 23.84 10.49
C PRO A 65 6.01 23.20 9.38
N ARG A 66 7.19 22.71 9.75
CA ARG A 66 8.17 22.08 8.85
C ARG A 66 8.78 20.87 9.53
N VAL A 67 8.84 19.76 8.81
CA VAL A 67 9.60 18.57 9.19
C VAL A 67 10.68 18.32 8.15
N VAL A 68 11.93 18.16 8.60
CA VAL A 68 13.06 17.80 7.74
C VAL A 68 13.58 16.44 8.18
N VAL A 69 13.64 15.51 7.25
CA VAL A 69 14.08 14.13 7.45
C VAL A 69 15.27 13.86 6.53
N THR A 70 16.34 13.30 7.08
CA THR A 70 17.38 12.67 6.27
C THR A 70 17.19 11.16 6.29
N TRP A 71 17.30 10.53 5.14
CA TRP A 71 17.01 9.11 5.00
C TRP A 71 17.80 8.48 3.85
N HIS A 72 17.92 7.16 3.87
CA HIS A 72 18.57 6.40 2.82
C HIS A 72 17.83 5.09 2.54
N TYR A 73 18.08 4.48 1.38
CA TYR A 73 17.65 3.10 1.16
C TYR A 73 18.67 2.14 1.80
N PRO A 74 18.25 1.09 2.52
CA PRO A 74 19.16 0.08 3.07
C PRO A 74 19.96 -0.67 2.02
N SER A 75 19.50 -0.64 0.76
CA SER A 75 20.17 -1.25 -0.38
C SER A 75 20.31 -0.24 -1.51
N GLY A 76 21.41 -0.32 -2.27
CA GLY A 76 21.64 0.53 -3.45
C GLY A 76 20.79 0.18 -4.68
N MET A 77 19.74 -0.65 -4.52
CA MET A 77 18.86 -1.07 -5.62
C MET A 77 17.76 -0.06 -5.96
N TYR A 78 17.51 0.92 -5.10
CA TYR A 78 16.45 1.90 -5.25
C TYR A 78 17.01 3.32 -5.30
N ASP A 79 16.30 4.20 -5.99
CA ASP A 79 16.62 5.62 -6.07
C ASP A 79 15.41 6.49 -5.69
N GLY A 80 15.60 7.82 -5.73
CA GLY A 80 14.56 8.77 -5.34
C GLY A 80 13.24 8.65 -6.12
N THR A 81 13.22 8.04 -7.31
CA THR A 81 12.00 7.81 -8.09
C THR A 81 11.12 6.70 -7.51
N ASN A 82 11.71 5.81 -6.70
CA ASN A 82 10.98 4.76 -5.99
C ASN A 82 10.30 5.28 -4.71
N ALA A 83 10.63 6.49 -4.25
CA ALA A 83 10.12 7.03 -3.01
C ALA A 83 8.65 7.44 -3.14
N ARG A 84 7.85 7.08 -2.12
CA ARG A 84 6.49 7.58 -1.93
C ARG A 84 6.41 8.27 -0.60
N TYR A 85 5.75 9.42 -0.58
CA TYR A 85 5.68 10.30 0.57
C TYR A 85 4.28 10.28 1.14
N TYR A 86 4.19 10.41 2.45
CA TYR A 86 2.94 10.40 3.18
C TYR A 86 2.95 11.46 4.28
N ASN A 87 1.77 11.96 4.64
CA ASN A 87 1.60 12.78 5.82
C ASN A 87 0.25 12.55 6.51
N SER A 88 0.15 12.97 7.77
CA SER A 88 -1.08 13.10 8.54
C SER A 88 -1.01 14.37 9.36
N ASP A 89 -2.08 15.17 9.36
CA ASP A 89 -2.23 16.40 10.14
C ASP A 89 -2.92 16.17 11.50
N SER A 90 -3.34 14.93 11.79
CA SER A 90 -4.03 14.57 13.03
C SER A 90 -3.21 13.71 14.00
N GLY A 91 -1.97 13.33 13.65
CA GLY A 91 -1.15 12.41 14.44
C GLY A 91 -1.25 10.93 14.00
N ILE A 92 -0.79 10.02 14.89
CA ILE A 92 -0.29 8.63 14.72
C ILE A 92 -1.07 7.67 13.79
N LEU A 93 -2.24 8.05 13.28
CA LEU A 93 -3.06 7.26 12.36
C LEU A 93 -3.48 8.07 11.13
N GLY A 94 -3.59 7.40 9.98
CA GLY A 94 -4.17 8.00 8.78
C GLY A 94 -3.16 8.68 7.85
N LEU A 95 -1.92 8.20 7.77
CA LEU A 95 -0.96 8.65 6.76
C LEU A 95 -1.59 8.56 5.36
N THR A 96 -1.70 9.70 4.69
CA THR A 96 -2.23 9.82 3.33
C THR A 96 -1.11 10.07 2.33
N PRO A 97 -1.16 9.50 1.11
CA PRO A 97 -0.14 9.73 0.10
C PRO A 97 -0.11 11.19 -0.35
N ILE A 98 1.09 11.74 -0.50
CA ILE A 98 1.32 13.07 -1.07
C ILE A 98 2.31 13.00 -2.22
N SER A 99 2.11 13.90 -3.19
CA SER A 99 2.99 14.01 -4.35
C SER A 99 4.20 14.86 -4.03
N LEU A 100 5.35 14.49 -4.59
CA LEU A 100 6.54 15.35 -4.57
C LEU A 100 6.21 16.72 -5.22
N GLY A 101 6.62 17.80 -4.58
CA GLY A 101 6.26 19.17 -4.95
C GLY A 101 4.92 19.64 -4.36
N SER A 102 4.11 18.75 -3.79
CA SER A 102 2.84 19.07 -3.14
C SER A 102 2.96 18.90 -1.62
N GLY A 103 3.68 19.84 -0.98
CA GLY A 103 3.90 19.84 0.48
C GLY A 103 5.06 18.98 0.97
N VAL A 104 5.77 18.31 0.05
CA VAL A 104 7.07 17.67 0.32
C VAL A 104 8.03 17.96 -0.84
N THR A 105 9.28 18.24 -0.51
CA THR A 105 10.38 18.37 -1.48
C THR A 105 11.53 17.50 -1.04
N THR A 106 12.25 16.88 -1.97
CA THR A 106 13.39 16.01 -1.66
C THR A 106 14.60 16.40 -2.50
N THR A 107 15.77 16.43 -1.88
CA THR A 107 17.06 16.65 -2.54
C THR A 107 18.01 15.49 -2.26
N GLY A 108 19.09 15.40 -3.05
CA GLY A 108 20.07 14.32 -2.98
C GLY A 108 19.89 13.26 -4.08
N PRO A 109 20.57 12.11 -3.95
CA PRO A 109 21.34 11.70 -2.77
C PRO A 109 22.71 12.40 -2.70
N VAL A 110 23.16 12.73 -1.49
CA VAL A 110 24.55 13.10 -1.20
C VAL A 110 25.14 11.97 -0.37
N SER A 111 26.14 11.26 -0.93
CA SER A 111 26.72 10.07 -0.30
C SER A 111 25.69 8.98 0.09
N GLY A 112 24.64 8.83 -0.71
CA GLY A 112 23.57 7.85 -0.48
C GLY A 112 22.41 8.33 0.40
N THR A 113 22.51 9.53 1.01
CA THR A 113 21.46 10.11 1.86
C THR A 113 20.64 11.15 1.10
N TYR A 114 19.33 11.01 1.18
CA TYR A 114 18.34 11.97 0.71
C TYR A 114 17.91 12.88 1.85
N THR A 115 17.45 14.09 1.51
CA THR A 115 16.85 15.02 2.48
C THR A 115 15.46 15.40 2.00
N SER A 116 14.44 15.05 2.76
CA SER A 116 13.05 15.40 2.50
C SER A 116 12.58 16.47 3.47
N THR A 117 11.97 17.52 2.93
CA THR A 117 11.34 18.60 3.68
C THR A 117 9.84 18.54 3.44
N PHE A 118 9.09 18.26 4.49
CA PHE A 118 7.64 18.34 4.54
C PHE A 118 7.24 19.70 5.11
N GLN A 119 6.44 20.46 4.38
CA GLN A 119 6.07 21.83 4.73
C GLN A 119 4.78 22.26 4.02
N GLY A 120 3.95 23.04 4.71
CA GLY A 120 2.80 23.74 4.13
C GLY A 120 1.50 23.45 4.86
N ASN A 121 0.37 23.77 4.22
CA ASN A 121 -0.98 23.62 4.80
C ASN A 121 -1.35 22.15 5.12
N LEU A 122 -0.56 21.19 4.66
CA LEU A 122 -0.74 19.77 4.98
C LEU A 122 -0.25 19.40 6.38
N LEU A 123 0.49 20.30 7.05
CA LEU A 123 0.90 20.17 8.44
C LEU A 123 0.17 21.20 9.34
N SER A 124 -0.80 21.96 8.80
CA SER A 124 -1.41 23.11 9.48
C SER A 124 -2.47 22.74 10.54
N GLY A 125 -2.56 21.48 10.94
CA GLY A 125 -3.35 21.01 12.08
C GLY A 125 -2.81 21.54 13.40
N LEU A 126 -3.04 22.83 13.65
CA LEU A 126 -2.69 23.63 14.82
C LEU A 126 -1.19 23.89 15.04
N LEU A 127 -0.85 25.17 15.08
CA LEU A 127 0.32 25.65 15.82
C LEU A 127 0.19 25.17 17.28
N GLY A 128 1.18 24.45 17.79
CA GLY A 128 1.05 23.69 19.05
C GLY A 128 0.52 22.26 18.91
N GLY A 129 0.31 21.80 17.67
CA GLY A 129 -0.16 20.46 17.34
C GLY A 129 0.96 19.50 16.95
N SER A 130 0.57 18.38 16.35
CA SER A 130 1.45 17.33 15.88
C SER A 130 1.09 16.87 14.47
N ALA A 131 2.05 16.27 13.79
CA ALA A 131 1.85 15.68 12.48
C ALA A 131 2.75 14.47 12.31
N ASP A 132 2.36 13.56 11.42
CA ASP A 132 3.20 12.44 11.02
C ASP A 132 3.63 12.61 9.57
N VAL A 133 4.87 12.21 9.29
CA VAL A 133 5.41 12.11 7.94
C VAL A 133 5.91 10.71 7.70
N GLY A 134 5.83 10.24 6.46
CA GLY A 134 6.23 8.89 6.12
C GLY A 134 6.86 8.79 4.74
N ILE A 135 7.74 7.80 4.57
CA ILE A 135 8.30 7.44 3.28
C ILE A 135 8.27 5.91 3.11
N SER A 136 7.86 5.46 1.93
CA SER A 136 7.93 4.05 1.52
C SER A 136 8.65 3.91 0.17
N THR A 137 8.99 2.66 -0.15
CA THR A 137 9.59 2.28 -1.43
C THR A 137 8.52 1.64 -2.31
N THR A 138 8.45 1.99 -3.60
CA THR A 138 7.68 1.28 -4.62
C THR A 138 8.61 0.51 -5.54
N HIS A 139 8.36 -0.78 -5.68
CA HIS A 139 9.07 -1.65 -6.60
C HIS A 139 8.39 -1.67 -7.97
N SER A 140 9.12 -2.07 -9.02
CA SER A 140 8.62 -2.13 -10.41
C SER A 140 7.45 -3.09 -10.61
N SER A 141 7.27 -4.07 -9.70
CA SER A 141 6.12 -4.97 -9.66
C SER A 141 4.83 -4.32 -9.13
N GLY A 142 4.89 -3.08 -8.65
CA GLY A 142 3.75 -2.36 -8.06
C GLY A 142 3.60 -2.56 -6.55
N TRP A 143 4.33 -3.49 -5.96
CA TRP A 143 4.35 -3.69 -4.51
C TRP A 143 5.09 -2.54 -3.81
N THR A 144 4.68 -2.27 -2.57
CA THR A 144 5.28 -1.23 -1.72
C THR A 144 5.81 -1.81 -0.41
N SER A 145 6.88 -1.22 0.11
CA SER A 145 7.38 -1.53 1.46
C SER A 145 6.42 -1.06 2.56
N LEU A 146 6.72 -1.43 3.81
CA LEU A 146 6.24 -0.70 4.98
C LEU A 146 6.71 0.77 4.94
N ILE A 147 6.08 1.62 5.75
CA ILE A 147 6.37 3.05 5.81
C ILE A 147 7.29 3.32 7.00
N SER A 148 8.47 3.89 6.77
CA SER A 148 9.23 4.52 7.86
C SER A 148 8.68 5.91 8.10
N SER A 149 8.52 6.28 9.37
CA SER A 149 7.75 7.46 9.77
C SER A 149 8.44 8.30 10.84
N GLY A 150 8.02 9.55 10.92
CA GLY A 150 8.43 10.50 11.94
C GLY A 150 7.21 11.19 12.54
N HIS A 151 7.05 11.10 13.86
CA HIS A 151 6.02 11.81 14.61
C HIS A 151 6.58 13.14 15.10
N ALA A 152 6.07 14.25 14.57
CA ALA A 152 6.52 15.59 14.85
C ALA A 152 5.54 16.33 15.78
N THR A 153 6.06 17.09 16.74
CA THR A 153 5.30 18.08 17.52
C THR A 153 5.86 19.47 17.27
N PHE A 154 4.99 20.48 17.18
CA PHE A 154 5.39 21.84 16.79
C PHE A 154 5.15 22.85 17.91
N PRO A 155 6.07 23.80 18.14
CA PRO A 155 5.82 24.90 19.07
C PRO A 155 4.79 25.88 18.51
N LEU A 156 4.09 26.58 19.42
CA LEU A 156 3.11 27.64 19.07
C LEU A 156 3.75 28.86 18.41
N LEU A 157 5.05 29.08 18.66
CA LEU A 157 5.85 30.19 18.15
C LEU A 157 6.98 29.64 17.29
N VAL A 158 7.71 30.52 16.61
CA VAL A 158 8.92 30.14 15.87
C VAL A 158 9.89 29.41 16.78
N GLY A 159 10.35 28.24 16.37
CA GLY A 159 11.28 27.45 17.17
C GLY A 159 11.38 26.00 16.77
N ALA A 160 12.19 25.26 17.52
CA ALA A 160 12.34 23.82 17.39
C ALA A 160 11.22 23.09 18.11
N GLY A 161 10.71 22.04 17.47
CA GLY A 161 9.82 21.05 18.05
C GLY A 161 10.55 19.73 18.33
N THR A 162 9.79 18.66 18.53
CA THR A 162 10.35 17.30 18.64
C THR A 162 9.95 16.48 17.43
N CYS A 163 10.80 15.52 17.03
CA CYS A 163 10.41 14.49 16.09
C CYS A 163 10.93 13.12 16.54
N THR A 164 10.06 12.12 16.57
CA THR A 164 10.38 10.75 16.96
C THR A 164 10.28 9.84 15.75
N ILE A 165 11.38 9.13 15.45
CA ILE A 165 11.48 8.22 14.30
C ILE A 165 10.94 6.83 14.64
N THR A 166 10.21 6.23 13.71
CA THR A 166 9.86 4.81 13.68
C THR A 166 10.28 4.22 12.34
N ASN A 167 11.33 3.40 12.34
CA ASN A 167 11.78 2.64 11.17
C ASN A 167 11.13 1.25 11.16
N ASN A 168 10.71 0.79 9.99
CA ASN A 168 10.10 -0.53 9.77
C ASN A 168 10.97 -1.45 8.91
#